data_AF-R7KI88-F1
#
_entry.id   AF-R7KI88-F1
#
_cell.length_a   1.000
_cell.length_b   1.000
_cell.length_c   1.000
_cell.angle_alpha   90.00
_cell.angle_beta   90.00
_cell.angle_gamma   90.00
#
_symmetry.space_group_name_H-M   'P 1'
#
loop_
_entity.id
_entity.type
_entity.pdbx_description
1 polymer ?
#
loop_
_entity_poly.entity_id
_entity_poly.type
_entity_poly.pdbx_seq_one_letter_code
_entity_poly.pdbx_strand_id
1 'polypeptide(L)' 'MVPSVGEANRNVDQGGVRVNGDRVTDRGLKLKAGTYTIQVGKRKWAKVTVH' A
#
# COMPACT_ATOMS: atom_id res chain seq x y z
N MET A 1 4.76 -6.73 -6.92
CA MET A 1 3.70 -6.10 -7.72
C MET A 1 2.50 -7.02 -7.81
N VAL A 2 1.29 -6.47 -7.93
CA VAL A 2 0.01 -7.19 -7.92
C VAL A 2 -0.71 -6.91 -9.25
N PRO A 3 -1.28 -7.91 -9.94
CA PRO A 3 -1.77 -7.77 -11.32
C PRO A 3 -3.02 -6.89 -11.49
N SER A 4 -3.73 -6.50 -10.42
CA SER A 4 -4.92 -5.64 -10.56
C SER A 4 -5.21 -4.77 -9.33
N VAL A 5 -5.91 -3.65 -9.56
CA VAL A 5 -6.39 -2.75 -8.51
C VAL A 5 -7.33 -3.47 -7.53
N GLY A 6 -8.14 -4.42 -8.02
CA GLY A 6 -9.01 -5.23 -7.17
C GLY A 6 -8.24 -6.12 -6.19
N GLU A 7 -7.14 -6.72 -6.61
CA GLU A 7 -6.26 -7.46 -5.71
C GLU A 7 -5.51 -6.55 -4.73
N ALA A 8 -5.13 -5.34 -5.15
CA ALA A 8 -4.56 -4.36 -4.23
C ALA A 8 -5.56 -4.02 -3.11
N ASN A 9 -6.82 -3.75 -3.45
CA ASN A 9 -7.87 -3.46 -2.47
C ASN A 9 -8.14 -4.63 -1.50
N ARG A 10 -8.12 -5.88 -1.99
CA ARG A 10 -8.27 -7.07 -1.13
C ARG A 10 -7.09 -7.24 -0.16
N ASN A 11 -5.87 -6.97 -0.61
CA ASN A 11 -4.70 -6.99 0.26
C ASN A 11 -4.79 -5.91 1.34
N VAL A 12 -5.32 -4.72 1.02
CA VAL A 12 -5.59 -3.65 2.00
C VAL A 12 -6.67 -4.10 2.99
N ASP A 13 -7.76 -4.70 2.53
CA ASP A 13 -8.86 -5.19 3.40
C ASP A 13 -8.44 -6.30 4.36
N GLN A 14 -7.61 -7.22 3.88
CA GLN A 14 -7.01 -8.25 4.71
C GLN A 14 -5.92 -7.67 5.65
N GLY A 15 -5.60 -6.39 5.47
CA GLY A 15 -4.58 -5.64 6.20
C GLY A 15 -3.17 -6.20 6.03
N GLY A 16 -2.92 -6.79 4.85
CA GLY A 16 -1.60 -7.19 4.39
C GLY A 16 -0.80 -6.02 3.81
N VAL A 17 -1.40 -4.82 3.68
CA VAL A 17 -0.72 -3.63 3.17
C VAL A 17 -0.26 -2.73 4.30
N ARG A 18 1.01 -2.34 4.24
CA ARG A 18 1.62 -1.36 5.13
C ARG A 18 2.26 -0.24 4.33
N VAL A 19 2.16 0.99 4.81
CA VAL A 19 2.82 2.17 4.24
C VAL A 19 3.76 2.71 5.30
N ASN A 20 5.05 2.78 5.01
CA ASN A 20 6.11 3.21 5.94
C ASN A 20 6.13 2.44 7.28
N GLY A 21 5.59 1.22 7.29
CA GLY A 21 5.48 0.38 8.50
C GLY A 21 4.09 0.41 9.15
N ASP A 22 3.27 1.42 8.83
CA ASP A 22 1.92 1.57 9.37
C ASP A 22 0.92 0.75 8.56
N ARG A 23 0.02 0.03 9.24
CA ARG A 23 -1.04 -0.75 8.58
C ARG A 23 -2.03 0.20 7.94
N VAL A 24 -2.27 0.02 6.64
CA VAL A 24 -3.30 0.78 5.93
C VAL A 24 -4.65 0.10 6.14
N THR A 25 -5.57 0.80 6.78
CA THR A 25 -6.96 0.37 6.98
C THR A 25 -7.96 1.24 6.22
N ASP A 26 -7.57 2.46 5.84
CA ASP A 26 -8.39 3.40 5.10
C ASP A 26 -8.00 3.43 3.61
N ARG A 27 -8.94 3.00 2.76
CA ARG A 27 -8.80 3.02 1.29
C ARG A 27 -8.88 4.43 0.70
N GLY A 28 -9.42 5.40 1.44
CA GLY A 28 -9.56 6.79 1.04
C GLY A 28 -8.39 7.67 1.46
N LEU A 29 -7.35 7.10 2.08
CA LEU A 29 -6.21 7.86 2.59
C LEU A 29 -5.50 8.59 1.45
N LYS A 30 -5.68 9.91 1.39
CA LYS A 30 -4.94 10.77 0.46
C LYS A 30 -3.53 10.99 1.00
N LEU A 31 -2.57 10.30 0.42
CA LEU A 31 -1.16 10.54 0.69
C LEU A 31 -0.79 11.93 0.14
N LYS A 32 -0.10 12.73 0.97
CA LYS A 32 0.48 14.00 0.53
C LYS A 32 1.61 13.72 -0.45
N ALA A 33 2.07 14.74 -1.18
CA ALA A 33 3.27 14.62 -1.98
C ALA A 33 4.45 14.20 -1.09
N GLY A 34 5.20 13.19 -1.52
CA GLY A 34 6.20 12.54 -0.69
C GLY A 34 6.58 11.15 -1.19
N THR A 35 7.58 10.56 -0.55
CA THR A 35 8.02 9.20 -0.86
C THR A 35 7.55 8.23 0.20
N TYR A 36 6.88 7.16 -0.23
CA TYR A 36 6.26 6.16 0.61
C TYR A 36 6.78 4.77 0.27
N THR A 37 7.04 3.95 1.29
CA THR A 37 7.37 2.54 1.09
C THR A 37 6.11 1.73 1.36
N ILE A 38 5.54 1.15 0.30
CA ILE A 38 4.38 0.27 0.35
C ILE A 38 4.86 -1.17 0.43
N GLN A 39 4.49 -1.85 1.48
CA GLN A 39 4.71 -3.28 1.67
C GLN A 39 3.38 -4.02 1.50
N VAL A 40 3.38 -5.09 0.71
CA VAL A 40 2.24 -5.99 0.51
C VAL A 40 2.66 -7.40 0.92
N GLY A 41 2.12 -7.88 2.04
CA GLY A 41 2.53 -9.15 2.64
C GLY A 41 4.00 -9.15 3.09
N LYS A 42 4.63 -10.32 3.19
CA LYS A 42 6.01 -10.46 3.72
C LYS A 42 7.11 -10.26 2.66
N ARG A 43 6.79 -10.45 1.38
CA ARG A 43 7.80 -10.54 0.30
C ARG A 43 7.71 -9.45 -0.77
N LYS A 44 6.60 -8.73 -0.87
CA LYS A 44 6.43 -7.68 -1.89
C LYS A 44 6.55 -6.31 -1.22
N TRP A 45 7.46 -5.50 -1.71
CA TRP A 45 7.65 -4.12 -1.28
C TRP A 45 7.86 -3.25 -2.52
N ALA A 46 7.47 -1.99 -2.44
CA ALA A 46 7.56 -1.00 -3.51
C ALA A 46 7.75 0.38 -2.88
N LYS A 47 8.62 1.19 -3.47
CA LYS A 47 8.79 2.59 -3.09
C LYS A 47 8.07 3.45 -4.12
N VAL A 48 7.15 4.28 -3.66
CA VAL A 48 6.26 5.10 -4.49
C VAL A 48 6.48 6.55 -4.10
N THR A 49 6.81 7.38 -5.09
CA THR A 49 6.87 8.83 -4.93
C THR A 49 5.61 9.43 -5.50
N VAL A 50 4.85 10.14 -4.66
CA VAL A 50 3.68 10.92 -5.06
C VAL A 50 4.17 12.36 -5.28
N HIS A 51 3.97 12.87 -6.49
CA HIS A 51 4.25 14.26 -6.87
C HIS A 51 2.99 15.11 -6.74
#